data_AF-A0A952LGF3-F1
#
_entry.id   AF-A0A952LGF3-F1
#
_cell.length_a   1.000
_cell.length_b   1.000
_cell.length_c   1.000
_cell.angle_alpha   90.00
_cell.angle_beta   90.00
_cell.angle_gamma   90.00
#
_symmetry.space_group_name_H-M   'P 1'
#
loop_
_entity.id
_entity.type
_entity.pdbx_description
1 polymer ?
#
loop_
_entity_poly.entity_id
_entity_poly.type
_entity_poly.pdbx_seq_one_letter_code
_entity_poly.pdbx_strand_id
1 'polypeptide(L)'
;MKRINVTVRADQYERISAQGLNASGLIRGLLDDHFSDTKIVFSVSEEVKGVYEQVISNFGGDDAEIEAFFLTAMDRYLEHKTAQIKDLRVAIDTKKPAASN
;
A
#
# COMPACT_ATOMS: atom_id res chain seq x y z
N MET A 1 -16.05 9.60 23.92
CA MET A 1 -15.94 10.24 22.59
C MET A 1 -15.34 11.63 22.74
N LYS A 2 -14.33 11.98 21.93
CA LYS A 2 -13.78 13.34 21.85
C LYS A 2 -14.22 13.96 20.52
N ARG A 3 -14.57 15.24 20.49
CA ARG A 3 -14.96 15.95 19.27
C ARG A 3 -13.74 16.64 18.66
N ILE A 4 -13.54 16.45 17.37
CA ILE A 4 -12.51 17.11 16.57
C ILE A 4 -13.21 17.87 15.46
N ASN A 5 -12.84 19.14 15.28
CA ASN A 5 -13.30 19.95 14.16
C ASN A 5 -12.22 19.94 13.08
N VAL A 6 -12.60 19.63 11.85
CA VAL A 6 -11.70 19.58 10.70
C VAL A 6 -12.16 20.61 9.68
N THR A 7 -11.25 21.48 9.28
CA THR A 7 -11.49 22.42 8.17
C THR A 7 -10.98 21.79 6.89
N VAL A 8 -11.86 21.64 5.90
CA VAL A 8 -11.52 21.17 4.56
C VAL A 8 -11.67 22.32 3.56
N ARG A 9 -10.90 22.27 2.48
CA ARG A 9 -11.06 23.27 1.41
C ARG A 9 -12.38 23.04 0.66
N ALA A 10 -12.93 24.12 0.10
CA ALA A 10 -14.19 24.09 -0.63
C ALA A 10 -14.16 23.10 -1.81
N ASP A 11 -13.06 23.08 -2.58
CA ASP A 11 -12.87 22.15 -3.72
C ASP A 11 -12.93 20.68 -3.28
N GLN A 12 -12.37 20.36 -2.11
CA GLN A 12 -12.37 19.00 -1.57
C GLN A 12 -13.77 18.62 -1.08
N TYR A 13 -14.46 19.54 -0.41
CA TYR A 13 -15.81 19.32 0.09
C TYR A 13 -16.81 19.11 -1.06
N GLU A 14 -16.71 19.91 -2.12
CA GLU A 14 -17.53 19.76 -3.32
C GLU A 14 -17.30 18.40 -3.99
N ARG A 15 -16.04 17.96 -4.11
CA ARG A 15 -15.72 16.63 -4.67
C ARG A 15 -16.29 15.49 -3.85
N ILE A 16 -16.17 15.55 -2.52
CA ILE A 16 -16.74 14.55 -1.61
C ILE A 16 -18.26 14.51 -1.77
N SER A 17 -18.90 15.69 -1.79
CA SER A 17 -20.35 15.82 -1.91
C SER A 17 -20.88 15.35 -3.26
N ALA A 18 -20.17 15.65 -4.35
CA ALA A 18 -20.52 15.20 -5.70
C ALA A 18 -20.48 13.68 -5.86
N GLN A 19 -19.68 13.00 -5.05
CA GLN A 19 -19.62 11.54 -4.98
C GLN A 19 -20.68 10.93 -4.03
N GLY A 20 -21.57 11.77 -3.47
CA GLY A 20 -22.59 11.35 -2.51
C GLY A 20 -22.05 10.95 -1.13
N LEU A 21 -20.79 11.28 -0.83
CA LEU A 21 -20.12 10.85 0.39
C LEU A 21 -20.34 11.86 1.53
N ASN A 22 -20.50 11.35 2.76
CA ASN A 22 -20.49 12.18 3.97
C ASN A 22 -19.04 12.40 4.42
N ALA A 23 -18.57 13.65 4.45
CA ALA A 23 -17.19 13.97 4.84
C ALA A 23 -16.81 13.46 6.24
N SER A 24 -17.71 13.55 7.22
CA SER A 24 -17.46 13.02 8.57
C SER A 24 -17.44 11.48 8.60
N GLY A 25 -18.22 10.84 7.72
CA GLY A 25 -18.20 9.38 7.54
C GLY A 25 -16.90 8.92 6.89
N LEU A 26 -16.46 9.61 5.83
CA LEU A 26 -15.21 9.35 5.12
C LEU A 26 -14.00 9.48 6.06
N ILE A 27 -13.92 10.58 6.83
CA ILE A 27 -12.83 10.77 7.80
C ILE A 27 -12.84 9.67 8.85
N ARG A 28 -14.02 9.27 9.35
CA ARG A 28 -14.12 8.16 10.31
C ARG A 28 -13.63 6.84 9.71
N GLY A 29 -14.09 6.47 8.52
CA GLY A 29 -13.64 5.26 7.83
C GLY A 29 -12.13 5.25 7.59
N LEU A 30 -11.54 6.37 7.17
CA LEU A 30 -10.10 6.49 7.00
C LEU A 30 -9.33 6.35 8.31
N LEU A 31 -9.84 6.90 9.42
CA LEU A 31 -9.23 6.72 10.74
C LEU A 31 -9.36 5.27 11.21
N ASP A 32 -10.51 4.63 11.00
CA ASP A 32 -10.73 3.23 11.35
C ASP A 32 -9.80 2.31 10.55
N ASP A 33 -9.61 2.57 9.26
CA ASP A 33 -8.66 1.84 8.42
C ASP A 33 -7.21 2.11 8.85
N HIS A 34 -6.86 3.36 9.18
CA HIS A 34 -5.51 3.74 9.58
C HIS A 34 -5.09 3.16 10.95
N PHE A 35 -6.04 3.06 11.89
CA PHE A 35 -5.79 2.52 13.24
C PHE A 35 -6.19 1.05 13.37
N SER A 36 -6.52 0.38 12.28
CA SER A 36 -6.79 -1.05 12.31
C SER A 36 -5.49 -1.83 12.48
N ASP A 37 -5.47 -2.78 13.42
CA ASP A 37 -4.33 -3.68 13.63
C ASP A 37 -4.15 -4.70 12.49
N THR A 38 -5.15 -4.84 11.60
CA THR A 38 -5.22 -5.91 10.61
C THR A 38 -5.51 -5.44 9.18
N LYS A 39 -5.61 -4.12 8.95
CA LYS A 39 -5.78 -3.58 7.59
C LYS A 39 -4.49 -2.96 7.10
N ILE A 40 -4.18 -3.20 5.83
CA ILE A 40 -3.08 -2.57 5.12
C ILE A 40 -3.66 -1.71 4.00
N VAL A 41 -3.27 -0.43 3.96
CA VAL A 41 -3.69 0.51 2.92
C VAL A 41 -2.51 0.80 2.01
N PHE A 42 -2.64 0.47 0.72
CA PHE A 42 -1.63 0.76 -0.30
C PHE A 42 -2.10 1.84 -1.27
N SER A 43 -1.21 2.78 -1.58
CA SER A 43 -1.39 3.69 -2.72
C SER A 43 -0.75 3.06 -3.95
N VAL A 44 -1.52 2.89 -5.01
CA VAL A 44 -1.09 2.31 -6.29
C VAL A 44 -1.41 3.26 -7.44
N SER A 45 -0.82 3.03 -8.62
CA SER A 45 -1.18 3.77 -9.83
C SER A 45 -2.61 3.45 -10.29
N GLU A 46 -3.22 4.34 -11.07
CA GLU A 46 -4.55 4.12 -11.65
C GLU A 46 -4.61 2.85 -12.51
N GLU A 47 -3.55 2.56 -13.25
CA GLU A 47 -3.43 1.34 -14.05
C GLU A 47 -3.53 0.07 -13.18
N VAL A 48 -2.75 0.00 -12.11
CA VAL A 48 -2.77 -1.15 -11.18
C VAL A 48 -4.12 -1.27 -10.49
N LYS A 49 -4.72 -0.14 -10.10
CA LYS A 49 -6.07 -0.12 -9.54
C LYS A 49 -7.10 -0.70 -10.52
N GLY A 50 -7.03 -0.32 -11.80
CA GLY A 50 -7.94 -0.83 -12.82
C GLY A 50 -7.80 -2.34 -13.02
N VAL A 51 -6.58 -2.87 -13.01
CA VAL A 51 -6.34 -4.32 -13.06
C VAL A 51 -6.95 -5.03 -11.84
N TYR A 52 -6.75 -4.49 -10.64
CA TYR A 52 -7.34 -5.04 -9.42
C TYR A 52 -8.87 -5.09 -9.51
N GLU A 53 -9.52 -3.99 -9.90
CA GLU A 53 -10.98 -3.93 -10.06
C GLU A 53 -11.49 -4.94 -11.08
N GLN A 54 -10.78 -5.13 -12.19
CA GLN A 54 -11.13 -6.14 -13.20
C GLN A 54 -10.99 -7.57 -12.66
N VAL A 55 -9.93 -7.89 -11.93
CA VAL A 55 -9.73 -9.22 -11.36
C VAL A 55 -10.83 -9.53 -10.35
N ILE A 56 -11.08 -8.63 -9.39
CA ILE A 56 -12.06 -8.84 -8.33
C ILE A 56 -13.48 -8.92 -8.90
N SER A 57 -13.84 -8.03 -9.84
CA SER A 57 -15.19 -8.02 -10.43
C SER A 57 -15.51 -9.25 -11.26
N ASN A 58 -14.52 -9.84 -11.94
CA ASN A 58 -14.75 -10.99 -12.83
C ASN A 58 -14.70 -12.34 -12.10
N PHE A 59 -13.81 -12.49 -11.14
CA PHE A 59 -13.57 -13.80 -10.52
C PHE A 59 -14.31 -13.97 -9.20
N GLY A 60 -14.63 -12.88 -8.50
CA GLY A 60 -15.09 -12.94 -7.12
C GLY A 60 -13.96 -13.49 -6.24
N GLY A 61 -13.53 -12.73 -5.26
CA GLY A 61 -12.55 -13.20 -4.29
C GLY A 61 -12.90 -12.65 -2.93
N ASP A 62 -12.82 -13.48 -1.91
CA ASP A 62 -12.85 -12.99 -0.53
C ASP A 62 -11.44 -12.58 -0.07
N ASP A 63 -11.39 -11.85 1.03
CA ASP A 63 -10.12 -11.33 1.56
C ASP A 63 -9.13 -12.46 1.88
N ALA A 64 -9.62 -13.65 2.26
CA ALA A 64 -8.77 -14.79 2.63
C ALA A 64 -8.08 -15.42 1.41
N GLU A 65 -8.76 -15.50 0.28
CA GLU A 65 -8.16 -15.95 -0.97
C GLU A 65 -7.07 -14.98 -1.44
N ILE A 66 -7.33 -13.67 -1.36
CA ILE A 66 -6.37 -12.63 -1.76
C ILE A 66 -5.15 -12.61 -0.83
N GLU A 67 -5.35 -12.82 0.46
CA GLU A 67 -4.27 -12.81 1.46
C GLU A 67 -3.15 -13.81 1.12
N ALA A 68 -3.50 -15.01 0.67
CA ALA A 68 -2.51 -16.02 0.27
C ALA A 68 -1.65 -15.58 -0.92
N PHE A 69 -2.26 -14.95 -1.92
CA PHE A 69 -1.53 -14.37 -3.06
C PHE A 69 -0.67 -13.18 -2.64
N PHE A 70 -1.18 -12.36 -1.71
CA PHE A 70 -0.44 -11.23 -1.18
C PHE A 70 0.84 -11.67 -0.45
N LEU A 71 0.77 -12.69 0.41
CA LEU A 71 1.95 -13.27 1.07
C LEU A 71 2.97 -13.79 0.06
N THR A 72 2.51 -14.46 -1.00
CA THR A 72 3.38 -14.95 -2.08
C THR A 72 4.08 -13.81 -2.81
N ALA A 73 3.39 -12.69 -3.05
CA ALA A 73 3.98 -11.51 -3.66
C ALA A 73 5.04 -10.87 -2.76
N MET A 74 4.82 -10.85 -1.44
CA MET A 74 5.79 -10.34 -0.46
C MET A 74 7.05 -11.20 -0.42
N ASP A 75 6.92 -12.53 -0.42
CA ASP A 75 8.06 -13.45 -0.45
C ASP A 75 8.94 -13.22 -1.68
N ARG A 76 8.33 -13.16 -2.87
CA ARG A 76 9.04 -12.85 -4.13
C ARG A 76 9.72 -11.48 -4.10
N TYR A 77 9.08 -10.49 -3.48
CA TYR A 77 9.69 -9.17 -3.30
C TYR A 77 10.94 -9.23 -2.39
N LEU A 78 10.89 -10.01 -1.31
CA LEU A 78 12.03 -10.22 -0.42
C LEU A 78 13.17 -10.97 -1.11
N GLU A 79 12.87 -11.98 -1.93
CA GLU A 79 13.87 -12.69 -2.74
C GLU A 79 14.59 -11.71 -3.68
N HIS A 80 13.84 -10.87 -4.39
CA HIS A 80 14.39 -9.86 -5.29
C HIS A 80 15.32 -8.88 -4.56
N LYS A 81 14.93 -8.42 -3.36
CA LYS A 81 15.78 -7.53 -2.54
C LYS A 81 17.02 -8.22 -2.01
N THR A 82 16.93 -9.49 -1.61
CA THR A 82 18.08 -10.29 -1.17
C THR A 82 19.10 -10.45 -2.28
N ALA A 83 18.65 -10.71 -3.52
CA ALA A 83 19.53 -10.77 -4.69
C ALA A 83 20.28 -9.44 -4.90
N GLN A 84 19.56 -8.31 -4.86
CA GLN A 84 20.19 -6.98 -4.98
C GLN A 84 21.24 -6.72 -3.89
N ILE A 85 20.97 -7.13 -2.64
CA ILE A 85 21.93 -7.00 -1.53
C ILE A 85 23.18 -7.86 -1.79
N LYS A 86 23.00 -9.09 -2.27
CA LYS A 86 24.11 -9.99 -2.59
C LYS A 86 25.00 -9.39 -3.67
N ASP A 87 24.42 -8.89 -4.74
CA ASP A 87 25.14 -8.25 -5.84
C ASP A 87 25.90 -7.01 -5.36
N LEU A 88 25.27 -6.20 -4.49
CA LEU A 88 25.91 -5.04 -3.87
C LEU A 88 27.13 -5.44 -3.02
N ARG A 89 27.02 -6.52 -2.23
CA ARG A 89 28.13 -7.03 -1.39
C ARG A 89 29.31 -7.49 -2.26
N VAL A 90 29.04 -8.24 -3.33
CA VAL A 90 30.09 -8.65 -4.29
C VAL A 90 30.78 -7.44 -4.92
N ALA A 91 30.00 -6.42 -5.31
CA ALA A 91 30.55 -5.18 -5.87
C ALA A 91 31.40 -4.38 -4.85
N ILE A 92 31.08 -4.45 -3.56
CA ILE A 92 31.88 -3.84 -2.49
C ILE A 92 33.17 -4.63 -2.26
N ASP A 93 33.10 -5.96 -2.14
CA ASP A 93 34.26 -6.80 -1.86
C ASP A 93 35.30 -6.74 -3.00
N THR A 94 34.84 -6.68 -4.24
CA THR A 94 35.72 -6.51 -5.43
C THR A 94 36.40 -5.14 -5.51
N LYS A 95 35.83 -4.12 -4.86
CA LYS A 95 36.38 -2.75 -4.81
C LYS A 95 37.17 -2.47 -3.53
N LYS A 96 37.18 -3.41 -2.58
CA LYS A 96 37.92 -3.27 -1.34
C LYS A 96 39.42 -3.39 -1.66
N PRO A 97 40.24 -2.35 -1.42
CA PRO A 97 41.68 -2.48 -1.62
C PRO A 97 42.19 -3.60 -0.70
N ALA A 98 43.07 -4.46 -1.24
CA ALA A 98 43.79 -5.42 -0.42
C ALA A 98 44.44 -4.63 0.71
N ALA A 99 44.12 -5.00 1.96
CA ALA A 99 44.73 -4.36 3.12
C ALA A 99 46.24 -4.48 2.95
N SER A 100 46.91 -3.35 2.73
CA SER A 100 48.36 -3.27 2.71
C SER A 100 48.85 -3.67 4.09
N ASN A 101 49.45 -4.86 4.18
CA ASN A 101 50.24 -5.29 5.33
C ASN A 101 51.47 -4.40 5.50
#